data_AF-A0A933GAG7-F1
#
_entry.id   AF-A0A933GAG7-F1
#
_cell.length_a   1.000
_cell.length_b   1.000
_cell.length_c   1.000
_cell.angle_alpha   90.00
_cell.angle_beta   90.00
_cell.angle_gamma   90.00
#
_symmetry.space_group_name_H-M   'P 1'
#
loop_
_entity.id
_entity.type
_entity.pdbx_description
1 polymer ?
#
loop_
_entity_poly.entity_id
_entity_poly.type
_entity_poly.pdbx_seq_one_letter_code
_entity_poly.pdbx_strand_id
1 'polypeptide(L)'
;MLIISRQNRDGVRNVLTRTMRTERLIDRVVLEGAKPSIVTRTWREFWEPCVRFAGSDTRLIHRLNRLKAIWRAILRPRASRGLAARYCWRYFGLLHHSIRIGIERGEADEFLPAVRRIVAFEAFTVEAPSLGARAGGIVCHRTPVFLLGRLPQAVCNPTPRHVPLALPLGTEAPFYHYRQYTIAGENAKILLFPSTDLGQRQQSFAAIDRFARLTWNRQDPFANSRARMLSKRVLVPLARAILTTESARPANGTWKMLDLGAGTGHLVGQVCLELRRALPTLRKRPLEVSCVDSSEPSSGRTHGLSGNAHGISSLEWSTADYRDMLDDESWIQRNGPFQITTLCRLLDNLSFFSLEATRSLGSEFPSLNPCLCLPHRCLSPRSFPSGIDRLRVGTAKRATPAGKVMPQLSLGEFFAAMNAVWLNDPRYLIERECSLPCRRFNPASLITRAGKSVIAQILKMATAIVIEDLDLTPEVLKQHLQQFGIDQVAAVHFTHDGFSTEGYHYVIAAPILAHRLKGTRL
;
A
#
# COMPACT_ATOMS: atom_id res chain seq x y z
N MET A 1 21.20 1.00 17.62
CA MET A 1 20.43 -0.21 17.23
C MET A 1 19.55 -0.66 18.38
N LEU A 2 18.25 -0.88 18.19
CA LEU A 2 17.31 -1.17 19.29
C LEU A 2 16.77 -2.60 19.20
N ILE A 3 17.26 -3.48 20.06
CA ILE A 3 16.77 -4.87 20.19
C ILE A 3 15.58 -4.87 21.15
N ILE A 4 14.39 -5.18 20.66
CA ILE A 4 13.16 -5.20 21.47
C ILE A 4 12.90 -6.64 21.94
N SER A 5 12.87 -6.85 23.26
CA SER A 5 12.48 -8.13 23.84
C SER A 5 11.04 -8.51 23.47
N ARG A 6 10.73 -9.81 23.43
CA ARG A 6 9.36 -10.29 23.18
C ARG A 6 8.36 -9.72 24.19
N GLN A 7 8.76 -9.66 25.47
CA GLN A 7 7.95 -9.08 26.55
C GLN A 7 7.59 -7.62 26.29
N ASN A 8 8.55 -6.81 25.80
CA ASN A 8 8.27 -5.42 25.45
C ASN A 8 7.24 -5.33 24.32
N ARG A 9 7.36 -6.15 23.27
CA ARG A 9 6.37 -6.17 22.16
C ARG A 9 4.98 -6.55 22.62
N ASP A 10 4.85 -7.58 23.45
CA ASP A 10 3.56 -8.00 23.98
C ASP A 10 2.94 -6.92 24.90
N GLY A 11 3.78 -6.21 25.67
CA GLY A 11 3.38 -5.01 26.40
C GLY A 11 2.80 -3.92 25.50
N VAL A 12 3.49 -3.58 24.39
CA VAL A 12 2.99 -2.60 23.40
C VAL A 12 1.66 -3.04 22.79
N ARG A 13 1.55 -4.32 22.40
CA ARG A 13 0.33 -4.87 21.82
C ARG A 13 -0.85 -4.81 22.79
N ASN A 14 -0.60 -5.06 24.08
CA ASN A 14 -1.60 -4.98 25.13
C ASN A 14 -2.10 -3.54 25.32
N VAL A 15 -1.20 -2.56 25.33
CA VAL A 15 -1.55 -1.13 25.42
C VAL A 15 -2.37 -0.70 24.21
N LEU A 16 -1.92 -1.00 22.99
CA LEU A 16 -2.67 -0.70 21.76
C LEU A 16 -4.05 -1.36 21.77
N THR A 17 -4.14 -2.65 22.12
CA THR A 17 -5.41 -3.39 22.16
C THR A 17 -6.39 -2.79 23.17
N ARG A 18 -5.90 -2.39 24.35
CA ARG A 18 -6.71 -1.71 25.36
C ARG A 18 -7.22 -0.37 24.83
N THR A 19 -6.34 0.44 24.25
CA THR A 19 -6.70 1.76 23.70
C THR A 19 -7.72 1.66 22.56
N MET A 20 -7.63 0.64 21.70
CA MET A 20 -8.64 0.39 20.66
C MET A 20 -10.04 0.07 21.20
N ARG A 21 -10.19 -0.20 22.50
CA ARG A 21 -11.48 -0.52 23.14
C ARG A 21 -12.01 0.61 24.01
N THR A 22 -11.25 1.69 24.21
CA THR A 22 -11.70 2.83 25.02
C THR A 22 -12.57 3.79 24.21
N GLU A 23 -13.45 4.53 24.89
CA GLU A 23 -14.23 5.63 24.31
C GLU A 23 -13.37 6.88 24.03
N ARG A 24 -12.21 6.67 23.42
CA ARG A 24 -11.32 7.72 22.95
C ARG A 24 -10.91 7.43 21.51
N LEU A 25 -10.68 8.49 20.76
CA LEU A 25 -10.17 8.43 19.40
C LEU A 25 -8.66 8.46 19.47
N ILE A 26 -8.01 7.55 18.75
CA ILE A 26 -6.56 7.60 18.58
C ILE A 26 -6.29 8.78 17.65
N ASP A 27 -5.46 9.72 18.11
CA ASP A 27 -5.03 10.86 17.30
C ASP A 27 -3.69 10.53 16.66
N ARG A 28 -2.75 10.06 17.50
CA ARG A 28 -1.36 9.78 17.09
C ARG A 28 -0.76 8.62 17.89
N VAL A 29 0.11 7.85 17.24
CA VAL A 29 0.98 6.85 17.87
C VAL A 29 2.42 7.30 17.68
N VAL A 30 3.11 7.69 18.75
CA VAL A 30 4.49 8.20 18.69
C VAL A 30 5.45 7.07 19.06
N LEU A 31 6.36 6.74 18.14
CA LEU A 31 7.26 5.58 18.18
C LEU A 31 8.65 5.93 18.73
N GLU A 32 8.68 6.65 19.84
CA GLU A 32 9.91 7.05 20.51
C GLU A 32 10.40 5.96 21.46
N GLY A 33 11.70 5.63 21.41
CA GLY A 33 12.28 4.60 22.26
C GLY A 33 11.61 3.22 22.13
N ALA A 34 11.70 2.39 23.17
CA ALA A 34 11.18 1.02 23.15
C ALA A 34 9.68 0.91 23.45
N LYS A 35 9.04 1.98 23.94
CA LYS A 35 7.63 1.99 24.33
C LYS A 35 6.93 3.16 23.62
N PRO A 36 6.04 2.91 22.65
CA PRO A 36 5.35 3.98 21.96
C PRO A 36 4.35 4.66 22.91
N SER A 37 4.17 5.96 22.74
CA SER A 37 3.09 6.71 23.38
C SER A 37 1.88 6.78 22.45
N ILE A 38 0.68 6.74 23.03
CA ILE A 38 -0.58 6.83 22.26
C ILE A 38 -1.31 8.08 22.71
N VAL A 39 -1.38 9.07 21.83
CA VAL A 39 -2.13 10.31 22.04
C VAL A 39 -3.57 10.07 21.61
N THR A 40 -4.51 10.41 22.49
CA THR A 40 -5.93 10.18 22.25
C THR A 40 -6.77 11.41 22.57
N ARG A 41 -7.85 11.61 21.82
CA ARG A 41 -8.82 12.69 22.03
C ARG A 41 -10.13 12.16 22.59
N THR A 42 -10.80 12.96 23.41
CA THR A 42 -12.19 12.72 23.76
C THR A 42 -13.10 12.94 22.55
N TRP A 43 -14.32 12.42 22.62
CA TRP A 43 -15.36 12.71 21.61
C TRP A 43 -15.58 14.22 21.43
N ARG A 44 -15.64 14.97 22.54
CA ARG A 44 -15.88 16.43 22.50
C ARG A 44 -14.72 17.15 21.80
N GLU A 45 -13.49 16.86 22.20
CA GLU A 45 -12.28 17.47 21.59
C GLU A 45 -12.17 17.21 20.09
N PHE A 46 -12.53 16.00 19.63
CA PHE A 46 -12.42 15.66 18.22
C PHE A 46 -13.48 16.36 17.37
N TRP A 47 -14.74 16.37 17.84
CA TRP A 47 -15.90 16.83 17.07
C TRP A 47 -16.21 18.32 17.23
N GLU A 48 -15.41 19.06 18.00
CA GLU A 48 -15.61 20.49 18.27
C GLU A 48 -15.87 21.33 17.00
N PRO A 49 -15.12 21.22 15.89
CA PRO A 49 -15.44 21.96 14.67
C PRO A 49 -16.80 21.62 14.07
N CYS A 50 -17.24 20.37 14.15
CA CYS A 50 -18.58 19.97 13.70
C CYS A 50 -19.67 20.53 14.59
N VAL A 51 -19.43 20.66 15.90
CA VAL A 51 -20.37 21.27 16.85
C VAL A 51 -20.53 22.77 16.56
N ARG A 52 -19.43 23.49 16.30
CA ARG A 52 -19.46 24.90 15.91
C ARG A 52 -20.22 25.13 14.61
N PHE A 53 -19.87 24.38 13.56
CA PHE A 53 -20.58 24.43 12.28
C PHE A 53 -22.07 24.10 12.43
N ALA A 54 -22.40 23.12 13.28
CA ALA A 54 -23.78 22.76 13.59
C ALA A 54 -24.51 23.76 14.49
N GLY A 55 -23.89 24.89 14.89
CA GLY A 55 -24.30 25.78 15.98
C GLY A 55 -25.82 25.99 16.15
N SER A 56 -26.55 26.23 15.06
CA SER A 56 -28.01 26.39 15.05
C SER A 56 -28.80 25.18 14.50
N ASP A 57 -28.14 24.23 13.84
CA ASP A 57 -28.78 23.03 13.28
C ASP A 57 -28.82 21.90 14.31
N THR A 58 -29.91 21.86 15.08
CA THR A 58 -30.19 20.81 16.06
C THR A 58 -30.19 19.41 15.43
N ARG A 59 -30.49 19.26 14.13
CA ARG A 59 -30.52 17.97 13.42
C ARG A 59 -29.11 17.41 13.27
N LEU A 60 -28.11 18.24 12.96
CA LEU A 60 -26.70 17.81 12.90
C LEU A 60 -26.19 17.38 14.27
N ILE A 61 -26.50 18.14 15.32
CA ILE A 61 -26.15 17.76 16.71
C ILE A 61 -26.79 16.42 17.09
N HIS A 62 -28.08 16.21 16.78
CA HIS A 62 -28.75 14.93 17.02
C HIS A 62 -28.11 13.77 16.22
N ARG A 63 -27.68 14.00 14.97
CA ARG A 63 -26.98 13.00 14.16
C ARG A 63 -25.64 12.63 14.78
N LEU A 64 -24.88 13.62 15.22
CA LEU A 64 -23.61 13.41 15.90
C LEU A 64 -23.78 12.61 17.21
N ASN A 65 -24.80 12.95 18.02
CA ASN A 65 -25.11 12.21 19.24
C ASN A 65 -25.55 10.76 18.97
N ARG A 66 -26.32 10.53 17.90
CA ARG A 66 -26.68 9.18 17.44
C ARG A 66 -25.46 8.41 16.93
N LEU A 67 -24.53 9.07 16.26
CA LEU A 67 -23.25 8.48 15.85
C LEU A 67 -22.40 8.09 17.08
N LYS A 68 -22.32 8.96 18.09
CA LYS A 68 -21.63 8.66 19.37
C LYS A 68 -22.19 7.41 20.03
N ALA A 69 -23.53 7.32 20.13
CA ALA A 69 -24.20 6.20 20.78
C ALA A 69 -23.90 4.87 20.08
N ILE A 70 -23.97 4.84 18.74
CA ILE A 70 -23.67 3.61 17.97
C ILE A 70 -22.16 3.30 17.93
N TRP A 71 -21.31 4.32 17.92
CA TRP A 71 -19.85 4.17 18.01
C TRP A 71 -19.45 3.46 19.31
N ARG A 72 -19.98 3.90 20.46
CA ARG A 72 -19.78 3.24 21.76
C ARG A 72 -20.16 1.76 21.73
N ALA A 73 -21.25 1.42 21.04
CA ALA A 73 -21.67 0.04 20.89
C ALA A 73 -20.68 -0.78 20.03
N ILE A 74 -20.08 -0.19 18.99
CA ILE A 74 -19.07 -0.82 18.13
C ILE A 74 -17.75 -1.11 18.86
N LEU A 75 -17.41 -0.34 19.90
CA LEU A 75 -16.21 -0.57 20.69
C LEU A 75 -16.26 -1.85 21.54
N ARG A 76 -17.46 -2.41 21.75
CA ARG A 76 -17.64 -3.65 22.47
C ARG A 76 -17.13 -4.84 21.64
N PRO A 77 -16.57 -5.88 22.27
CA PRO A 77 -16.17 -7.09 21.55
C PRO A 77 -17.35 -7.70 20.76
N ARG A 78 -17.06 -8.21 19.55
CA ARG A 78 -18.02 -8.92 18.67
C ARG A 78 -19.18 -8.07 18.13
N ALA A 79 -18.85 -6.95 17.49
CA ALA A 79 -19.82 -6.19 16.71
C ALA A 79 -20.52 -7.05 15.64
N SER A 80 -21.85 -7.16 15.70
CA SER A 80 -22.63 -7.85 14.68
C SER A 80 -22.64 -7.08 13.36
N ARG A 81 -22.87 -7.79 12.24
CA ARG A 81 -23.03 -7.16 10.91
C ARG A 81 -24.11 -6.07 10.91
N GLY A 82 -25.23 -6.29 11.61
CA GLY A 82 -26.29 -5.29 11.75
C GLY A 82 -25.86 -4.07 12.57
N LEU A 83 -25.00 -4.23 13.58
CA LEU A 83 -24.43 -3.10 14.32
C LEU A 83 -23.49 -2.28 13.43
N ALA A 84 -22.61 -2.94 12.68
CA ALA A 84 -21.71 -2.29 11.72
C ALA A 84 -22.48 -1.54 10.63
N ALA A 85 -23.55 -2.13 10.09
CA ALA A 85 -24.41 -1.47 9.10
C ALA A 85 -25.07 -0.21 9.65
N ARG A 86 -25.63 -0.26 10.88
CA ARG A 86 -26.20 0.93 11.54
C ARG A 86 -25.15 2.00 11.82
N TYR A 87 -23.94 1.60 12.22
CA TYR A 87 -22.84 2.53 12.42
C TYR A 87 -22.44 3.24 11.12
N CYS A 88 -22.24 2.48 10.04
CA CYS A 88 -21.96 3.04 8.71
C CYS A 88 -23.10 3.98 8.27
N TRP A 89 -24.36 3.57 8.42
CA TRP A 89 -25.52 4.42 8.09
C TRP A 89 -25.48 5.77 8.82
N ARG A 90 -25.20 5.78 10.13
CA ARG A 90 -25.10 7.01 10.92
C ARG A 90 -23.93 7.88 10.47
N TYR A 91 -22.77 7.28 10.21
CA TYR A 91 -21.57 7.99 9.77
C TYR A 91 -21.76 8.64 8.40
N PHE A 92 -22.14 7.88 7.38
CA PHE A 92 -22.34 8.42 6.04
C PHE A 92 -23.57 9.35 5.97
N GLY A 93 -24.56 9.14 6.84
CA GLY A 93 -25.65 10.10 7.01
C GLY A 93 -25.16 11.43 7.59
N LEU A 94 -24.26 11.43 8.57
CA LEU A 94 -23.67 12.67 9.08
C LEU A 94 -22.92 13.40 7.96
N LEU A 95 -22.03 12.69 7.24
CA LEU A 95 -21.27 13.25 6.10
C LEU A 95 -22.20 13.91 5.07
N HIS A 96 -23.16 13.14 4.55
CA HIS A 96 -24.10 13.61 3.53
C HIS A 96 -24.83 14.89 3.94
N HIS A 97 -25.38 14.93 5.15
CA HIS A 97 -26.13 16.08 5.62
C HIS A 97 -25.25 17.28 5.92
N SER A 98 -24.04 17.07 6.45
CA SER A 98 -23.08 18.16 6.66
C SER A 98 -22.66 18.81 5.34
N ILE A 99 -22.37 18.02 4.30
CA ILE A 99 -22.06 18.54 2.96
C ILE A 99 -23.23 19.33 2.41
N ARG A 100 -24.45 18.76 2.45
CA ARG A 100 -25.64 19.40 1.91
C ARG A 100 -25.93 20.76 2.58
N ILE A 101 -25.87 20.82 3.91
CA ILE A 101 -26.07 22.07 4.65
C ILE A 101 -24.97 23.09 4.32
N GLY A 102 -23.71 22.64 4.25
CA GLY A 102 -22.59 23.51 3.89
C GLY A 102 -22.74 24.15 2.52
N ILE A 103 -23.17 23.36 1.52
CA ILE A 103 -23.47 23.86 0.16
C ILE A 103 -24.68 24.79 0.17
N GLU A 104 -25.77 24.43 0.86
CA GLU A 104 -27.01 25.24 0.95
C GLU A 104 -26.74 26.62 1.58
N ARG A 105 -25.79 26.71 2.54
CA ARG A 105 -25.41 27.96 3.21
C ARG A 105 -24.33 28.77 2.48
N GLY A 106 -23.52 28.13 1.63
CA GLY A 106 -22.40 28.79 0.94
C GLY A 106 -21.20 29.14 1.85
N GLU A 107 -21.16 28.62 3.08
CA GLU A 107 -20.16 28.97 4.12
C GLU A 107 -18.95 28.01 4.10
N ALA A 108 -18.22 27.98 2.98
CA ALA A 108 -17.12 27.03 2.76
C ALA A 108 -16.08 27.00 3.90
N ASP A 109 -15.67 28.18 4.38
CA ASP A 109 -14.66 28.34 5.42
C ASP A 109 -15.09 27.76 6.78
N GLU A 110 -16.39 27.74 7.04
CA GLU A 110 -16.94 27.20 8.29
C GLU A 110 -17.20 25.70 8.20
N PHE A 111 -17.67 25.20 7.06
CA PHE A 111 -18.06 23.80 6.94
C PHE A 111 -16.92 22.86 6.54
N LEU A 112 -15.91 23.31 5.77
CA LEU A 112 -14.78 22.45 5.38
C LEU A 112 -13.98 21.92 6.58
N PRO A 113 -13.73 22.70 7.65
CA PRO A 113 -13.16 22.16 8.89
C PRO A 113 -14.00 21.04 9.51
N ALA A 114 -15.33 21.13 9.45
CA ALA A 114 -16.22 20.07 9.91
C ALA A 114 -16.15 18.83 9.01
N VAL A 115 -16.12 19.00 7.68
CA VAL A 115 -15.93 17.90 6.72
C VAL A 115 -14.59 17.21 6.94
N ARG A 116 -13.51 17.96 7.19
CA ARG A 116 -12.18 17.42 7.53
C ARG A 116 -12.25 16.52 8.76
N ARG A 117 -13.01 16.88 9.80
CA ARG A 117 -13.24 16.02 10.98
C ARG A 117 -14.00 14.75 10.64
N ILE A 118 -15.03 14.83 9.81
CA ILE A 118 -15.81 13.66 9.40
C ILE A 118 -14.94 12.70 8.59
N VAL A 119 -14.17 13.21 7.62
CA VAL A 119 -13.27 12.40 6.77
C VAL A 119 -12.17 11.74 7.59
N ALA A 120 -11.57 12.45 8.55
CA ALA A 120 -10.48 11.94 9.38
C ALA A 120 -10.92 11.04 10.55
N PHE A 121 -12.23 10.81 10.72
CA PHE A 121 -12.75 10.05 11.85
C PHE A 121 -12.21 8.59 11.85
N GLU A 122 -11.61 8.19 12.99
CA GLU A 122 -10.95 6.89 13.19
C GLU A 122 -9.70 6.67 12.31
N ALA A 123 -9.12 7.74 11.76
CA ALA A 123 -7.78 7.77 11.19
C ALA A 123 -6.81 8.54 12.11
N PHE A 124 -5.59 8.03 12.23
CA PHE A 124 -4.54 8.57 13.11
C PHE A 124 -3.19 8.64 12.40
N THR A 125 -2.25 9.44 12.93
CA THR A 125 -0.87 9.42 12.44
C THR A 125 -0.01 8.46 13.26
N VAL A 126 0.99 7.88 12.61
CA VAL A 126 2.07 7.13 13.25
C VAL A 126 3.33 7.92 13.03
N GLU A 127 3.94 8.38 14.11
CA GLU A 127 5.07 9.32 14.08
C GLU A 127 6.30 8.63 14.66
N ALA A 128 7.44 8.72 13.99
CA ALA A 128 8.74 8.33 14.50
C ALA A 128 9.64 9.58 14.48
N PRO A 129 9.56 10.46 15.52
CA PRO A 129 10.23 11.76 15.52
C PRO A 129 11.73 11.68 15.30
N SER A 130 12.39 10.68 15.88
CA SER A 130 13.83 10.44 15.72
C SER A 130 14.27 10.13 14.28
N LEU A 131 13.32 9.83 13.39
CA LEU A 131 13.53 9.54 11.97
C LEU A 131 12.90 10.61 11.06
N GLY A 132 12.32 11.67 11.63
CA GLY A 132 11.49 12.63 10.89
C GLY A 132 10.28 12.01 10.20
N ALA A 133 9.89 10.79 10.59
CA ALA A 133 9.03 9.94 9.77
C ALA A 133 7.57 9.95 10.22
N ARG A 134 6.64 9.96 9.24
CA ARG A 134 5.19 9.90 9.49
C ARG A 134 4.47 8.97 8.52
N ALA A 135 3.53 8.20 9.05
CA ALA A 135 2.58 7.38 8.29
C ALA A 135 1.14 7.61 8.79
N GLY A 136 0.15 7.14 8.02
CA GLY A 136 -1.24 7.08 8.43
C GLY A 136 -1.62 5.72 9.00
N GLY A 137 -2.66 5.67 9.81
CA GLY A 137 -3.19 4.44 10.40
C GLY A 137 -4.70 4.48 10.61
N ILE A 138 -5.34 3.31 10.54
CA ILE A 138 -6.74 3.13 10.97
C ILE A 138 -6.88 1.84 11.77
N VAL A 139 -7.95 1.75 12.58
CA VAL A 139 -8.29 0.52 13.30
C VAL A 139 -9.50 -0.16 12.63
N CYS A 140 -9.27 -1.34 12.06
CA CYS A 140 -10.23 -2.04 11.19
C CYS A 140 -11.65 -2.17 11.76
N HIS A 141 -11.80 -2.49 13.05
CA HIS A 141 -13.11 -2.80 13.63
C HIS A 141 -13.93 -1.57 14.05
N ARG A 142 -13.34 -0.37 14.00
CA ARG A 142 -13.99 0.90 14.42
C ARG A 142 -14.03 1.94 13.30
N THR A 143 -13.29 1.78 12.20
CA THR A 143 -13.35 2.72 11.07
C THR A 143 -14.54 2.41 10.14
N PRO A 144 -15.49 3.36 9.96
CA PRO A 144 -16.72 3.11 9.21
C PRO A 144 -16.47 2.82 7.72
N VAL A 145 -15.46 3.43 7.10
CA VAL A 145 -15.09 3.19 5.70
C VAL A 145 -14.67 1.73 5.48
N PHE A 146 -13.81 1.20 6.38
CA PHE A 146 -13.39 -0.19 6.33
C PHE A 146 -14.55 -1.16 6.59
N LEU A 147 -15.39 -0.85 7.58
CA LEU A 147 -16.56 -1.67 7.92
C LEU A 147 -17.57 -1.71 6.77
N LEU A 148 -17.79 -0.61 6.06
CA LEU A 148 -18.67 -0.55 4.89
C LEU A 148 -18.24 -1.54 3.82
N GLY A 149 -16.94 -1.58 3.51
CA GLY A 149 -16.39 -2.53 2.52
C GLY A 149 -16.55 -4.00 2.90
N ARG A 150 -16.84 -4.30 4.18
CA ARG A 150 -17.09 -5.66 4.68
C ARG A 150 -18.58 -6.03 4.75
N LEU A 151 -19.50 -5.09 4.49
CA LEU A 151 -20.95 -5.36 4.55
C LEU A 151 -21.47 -6.25 3.39
N PRO A 152 -21.08 -6.06 2.11
CA PRO A 152 -21.72 -6.72 0.94
C PRO A 152 -21.47 -8.23 0.72
N GLN A 153 -21.19 -9.01 1.78
CA GLN A 153 -20.97 -10.48 1.80
C GLN A 153 -19.55 -11.00 1.49
N ALA A 154 -19.23 -12.15 2.11
CA ALA A 154 -18.25 -13.19 1.78
C ALA A 154 -16.84 -12.80 1.26
N VAL A 155 -16.29 -11.64 1.60
CA VAL A 155 -14.85 -11.42 1.39
C VAL A 155 -14.09 -12.32 2.38
N CYS A 156 -13.62 -13.50 1.92
CA CYS A 156 -12.92 -14.49 2.74
C CYS A 156 -11.76 -13.89 3.53
N ASN A 157 -11.14 -12.81 3.04
CA ASN A 157 -10.04 -12.14 3.71
C ASN A 157 -10.18 -10.61 3.62
N PRO A 158 -10.39 -9.89 4.74
CA PRO A 158 -10.35 -8.44 4.76
C PRO A 158 -8.99 -7.94 4.22
N THR A 159 -9.05 -7.01 3.27
CA THR A 159 -7.87 -6.44 2.60
C THR A 159 -7.72 -4.95 2.92
N PRO A 160 -6.48 -4.42 3.00
CA PRO A 160 -6.24 -2.98 3.10
C PRO A 160 -6.96 -2.17 2.01
N ARG A 161 -7.28 -2.77 0.86
CA ARG A 161 -7.93 -2.10 -0.26
C ARG A 161 -9.35 -1.61 0.00
N HIS A 162 -10.02 -2.07 1.06
CA HIS A 162 -11.32 -1.51 1.45
C HIS A 162 -11.22 -0.04 1.89
N VAL A 163 -10.02 0.44 2.22
CA VAL A 163 -9.75 1.85 2.48
C VAL A 163 -8.52 2.21 1.65
N PRO A 164 -8.67 2.62 0.39
CA PRO A 164 -7.55 2.83 -0.51
C PRO A 164 -6.72 4.07 -0.14
N LEU A 165 -7.37 5.07 0.46
CA LEU A 165 -6.80 6.31 0.96
C LEU A 165 -7.35 6.62 2.36
N ALA A 166 -6.53 7.21 3.22
CA ALA A 166 -6.90 7.72 4.53
C ALA A 166 -6.30 9.12 4.72
N LEU A 167 -7.03 10.02 5.40
CA LEU A 167 -6.58 11.38 5.67
C LEU A 167 -6.68 11.68 7.18
N PRO A 168 -5.66 11.33 7.98
CA PRO A 168 -5.61 11.70 9.39
C PRO A 168 -5.59 13.21 9.61
N LEU A 169 -5.99 13.66 10.80
CA LEU A 169 -5.91 15.08 11.16
C LEU A 169 -4.47 15.59 11.21
N GLY A 170 -4.29 16.88 10.90
CA GLY A 170 -2.98 17.54 10.93
C GLY A 170 -2.05 17.12 9.78
N THR A 171 -2.62 16.60 8.69
CA THR A 171 -1.87 16.20 7.50
C THR A 171 -2.36 16.96 6.27
N GLU A 172 -1.43 17.29 5.38
CA GLU A 172 -1.68 18.07 4.15
C GLU A 172 -2.09 17.17 2.99
N ALA A 173 -1.58 15.93 2.96
CA ALA A 173 -1.86 14.94 1.93
C ALA A 173 -2.40 13.63 2.54
N PRO A 174 -3.21 12.87 1.79
CA PRO A 174 -3.66 11.56 2.20
C PRO A 174 -2.52 10.54 2.24
N PHE A 175 -2.83 9.37 2.77
CA PHE A 175 -1.95 8.21 2.83
C PHE A 175 -2.64 7.03 2.13
N TYR A 176 -1.89 6.22 1.39
CA TYR A 176 -2.45 5.12 0.60
C TYR A 176 -2.32 3.75 1.27
N HIS A 177 -3.24 2.84 0.96
CA HIS A 177 -3.26 1.51 1.58
C HIS A 177 -1.95 0.74 1.34
N TYR A 178 -1.40 0.12 2.39
CA TYR A 178 -0.18 -0.67 2.27
C TYR A 178 -0.25 -2.00 3.02
N ARG A 179 -0.22 -1.98 4.36
CA ARG A 179 -0.08 -3.20 5.17
C ARG A 179 -1.11 -3.30 6.28
N GLN A 180 -1.47 -4.54 6.62
CA GLN A 180 -2.31 -4.87 7.78
C GLN A 180 -1.46 -5.60 8.83
N TYR A 181 -1.58 -5.15 10.08
CA TYR A 181 -0.93 -5.76 11.24
C TYR A 181 -1.99 -6.26 12.23
N THR A 182 -1.87 -7.51 12.65
CA THR A 182 -2.74 -8.10 13.68
C THR A 182 -2.17 -7.81 15.07
N ILE A 183 -2.74 -6.87 15.79
CA ILE A 183 -2.24 -6.52 17.12
C ILE A 183 -2.64 -7.59 18.15
N ALA A 184 -3.90 -8.01 18.19
CA ALA A 184 -4.37 -9.06 19.10
C ALA A 184 -5.65 -9.75 18.62
N GLY A 185 -5.65 -11.09 18.64
CA GLY A 185 -6.77 -11.90 18.17
C GLY A 185 -7.19 -11.56 16.72
N GLU A 186 -8.40 -11.92 16.33
CA GLU A 186 -8.88 -11.69 14.96
C GLU A 186 -9.37 -10.26 14.71
N ASN A 187 -9.71 -9.53 15.78
CA ASN A 187 -10.44 -8.27 15.71
C ASN A 187 -9.58 -7.01 15.92
N ALA A 188 -8.44 -7.09 16.63
CA ALA A 188 -7.55 -5.94 16.79
C ALA A 188 -6.53 -5.92 15.64
N LYS A 189 -6.94 -5.32 14.52
CA LYS A 189 -6.13 -5.13 13.31
C LYS A 189 -5.96 -3.64 13.04
N ILE A 190 -4.74 -3.24 12.71
CA ILE A 190 -4.39 -1.90 12.23
C ILE A 190 -4.01 -2.00 10.77
N LEU A 191 -4.51 -1.07 9.96
CA LEU A 191 -3.94 -0.81 8.64
C LEU A 191 -3.00 0.39 8.74
N LEU A 192 -1.86 0.30 8.07
CA LEU A 192 -0.89 1.38 7.96
C LEU A 192 -0.74 1.82 6.51
N PHE A 193 -0.53 3.12 6.35
CA PHE A 193 -0.61 3.83 5.09
C PHE A 193 0.60 4.75 4.92
N PRO A 194 1.46 4.56 3.91
CA PRO A 194 2.47 5.55 3.53
C PRO A 194 1.86 6.78 2.83
N SER A 195 2.59 7.90 2.88
CA SER A 195 2.14 9.18 2.31
C SER A 195 1.92 9.09 0.79
N THR A 196 0.88 9.74 0.27
CA THR A 196 0.74 9.95 -1.19
C THR A 196 1.71 10.99 -1.72
N ASP A 197 2.24 11.87 -0.87
CA ASP A 197 3.32 12.78 -1.24
C ASP A 197 4.63 12.01 -1.39
N LEU A 198 5.20 12.03 -2.60
CA LEU A 198 6.47 11.37 -2.93
C LEU A 198 7.64 11.88 -2.09
N GLY A 199 7.66 13.17 -1.73
CA GLY A 199 8.74 13.74 -0.93
C GLY A 199 8.79 13.19 0.50
N GLN A 200 7.65 12.77 1.04
CA GLN A 200 7.52 12.24 2.40
C GLN A 200 7.38 10.71 2.46
N ARG A 201 7.14 10.07 1.32
CA ARG A 201 6.74 8.66 1.25
C ARG A 201 7.78 7.69 1.79
N GLN A 202 9.06 7.91 1.46
CA GLN A 202 10.15 7.07 1.95
C GLN A 202 10.18 7.06 3.48
N GLN A 203 10.04 8.24 4.10
CA GLN A 203 10.02 8.38 5.54
C GLN A 203 8.80 7.66 6.13
N SER A 204 7.65 7.65 5.45
CA SER A 204 6.51 6.85 5.90
C SER A 204 6.82 5.36 6.04
N PHE A 205 7.60 4.78 5.14
CA PHE A 205 8.01 3.37 5.28
C PHE A 205 8.88 3.14 6.51
N ALA A 206 9.74 4.10 6.86
CA ALA A 206 10.54 4.03 8.09
C ALA A 206 9.64 4.05 9.35
N ALA A 207 8.60 4.89 9.39
CA ALA A 207 7.62 4.87 10.48
C ALA A 207 6.85 3.53 10.57
N ILE A 208 6.47 2.97 9.41
CA ILE A 208 5.75 1.68 9.34
C ILE A 208 6.65 0.53 9.79
N ASP A 209 7.90 0.49 9.36
CA ASP A 209 8.84 -0.55 9.81
C ASP A 209 9.12 -0.41 11.30
N ARG A 210 9.31 0.82 11.81
CA ARG A 210 9.45 1.08 13.24
C ARG A 210 8.25 0.56 14.03
N PHE A 211 7.03 0.84 13.56
CA PHE A 211 5.80 0.33 14.16
C PHE A 211 5.79 -1.20 14.17
N ALA A 212 6.14 -1.82 13.03
CA ALA A 212 6.19 -3.26 12.91
C ALA A 212 7.22 -3.87 13.89
N ARG A 213 8.39 -3.26 14.08
CA ARG A 213 9.41 -3.77 15.02
C ARG A 213 8.91 -3.80 16.47
N LEU A 214 8.10 -2.81 16.84
CA LEU A 214 7.52 -2.66 18.18
C LEU A 214 6.31 -3.58 18.43
N THR A 215 5.59 -3.96 17.38
CA THR A 215 4.28 -4.63 17.52
C THR A 215 4.20 -6.02 16.90
N TRP A 216 5.13 -6.38 16.02
CA TRP A 216 5.00 -7.55 15.15
C TRP A 216 6.30 -8.36 15.09
N ASN A 217 6.18 -9.65 15.39
CA ASN A 217 7.30 -10.60 15.44
C ASN A 217 7.35 -11.55 14.25
N ARG A 218 6.30 -11.61 13.41
CA ARG A 218 6.26 -12.53 12.28
C ARG A 218 6.93 -11.91 11.05
N GLN A 219 7.48 -12.79 10.23
CA GLN A 219 7.88 -12.48 8.86
C GLN A 219 6.68 -11.91 8.08
N ASP A 220 6.96 -11.22 6.97
CA ASP A 220 5.91 -10.78 6.04
C ASP A 220 5.02 -11.99 5.66
N PRO A 221 3.72 -11.99 6.00
CA PRO A 221 2.86 -13.15 5.79
C PRO A 221 2.68 -13.51 4.31
N PHE A 222 3.02 -12.59 3.39
CA PHE A 222 2.92 -12.80 1.96
C PHE A 222 4.24 -13.18 1.30
N ALA A 223 5.38 -13.12 2.01
CA ALA A 223 6.69 -13.39 1.43
C ALA A 223 6.79 -14.80 0.84
N ASN A 224 6.31 -15.83 1.56
CA ASN A 224 6.45 -17.23 1.11
C ASN A 224 5.62 -17.53 -0.15
N SER A 225 4.34 -17.12 -0.16
CA SER A 225 3.46 -17.36 -1.31
C SER A 225 3.93 -16.57 -2.53
N ARG A 226 4.35 -15.32 -2.33
CA ARG A 226 4.93 -14.47 -3.38
C ARG A 226 6.25 -15.03 -3.91
N ALA A 227 7.18 -15.44 -3.04
CA ALA A 227 8.45 -16.04 -3.42
C ALA A 227 8.25 -17.32 -4.24
N ARG A 228 7.34 -18.20 -3.81
CA ARG A 228 7.02 -19.43 -4.55
C ARG A 228 6.46 -19.13 -5.94
N MET A 229 5.51 -18.19 -6.03
CA MET A 229 4.93 -17.77 -7.31
C MET A 229 6.00 -17.18 -8.21
N LEU A 230 6.75 -16.17 -7.74
CA LEU A 230 7.80 -15.50 -8.50
C LEU A 230 8.90 -16.48 -8.95
N SER A 231 9.30 -17.40 -8.06
CA SER A 231 10.32 -18.39 -8.37
C SER A 231 9.86 -19.38 -9.42
N LYS A 232 8.69 -20.01 -9.22
CA LYS A 232 8.15 -21.00 -10.16
C LYS A 232 7.90 -20.39 -11.53
N ARG A 233 7.36 -19.16 -11.55
CA ARG A 233 6.91 -18.48 -12.77
C ARG A 233 8.04 -17.85 -13.56
N VAL A 234 8.94 -17.13 -12.87
CA VAL A 234 9.91 -16.25 -13.52
C VAL A 234 11.35 -16.71 -13.28
N LEU A 235 11.75 -16.84 -12.01
CA LEU A 235 13.17 -16.96 -11.68
C LEU A 235 13.76 -18.34 -11.99
N VAL A 236 13.00 -19.43 -11.79
CA VAL A 236 13.47 -20.79 -12.14
C VAL A 236 13.66 -20.94 -13.65
N PRO A 237 12.70 -20.57 -14.52
CA PRO A 237 12.93 -20.53 -15.96
C PRO A 237 14.13 -19.68 -16.37
N LEU A 238 14.26 -18.47 -15.80
CA LEU A 238 15.37 -17.56 -16.08
C LEU A 238 16.73 -18.15 -15.66
N ALA A 239 16.84 -18.67 -14.45
CA ALA A 239 18.07 -19.27 -13.97
C ALA A 239 18.48 -20.50 -14.80
N ARG A 240 17.51 -21.32 -15.28
CA ARG A 240 17.80 -22.40 -16.24
C ARG A 240 18.33 -21.87 -17.56
N ALA A 241 17.73 -20.81 -18.10
CA ALA A 241 18.18 -20.19 -19.35
C ALA A 241 19.62 -19.66 -19.22
N ILE A 242 19.94 -18.99 -18.12
CA ILE A 242 21.29 -18.51 -17.80
C ILE A 242 22.28 -19.68 -17.68
N LEU A 243 21.95 -20.71 -16.89
CA LEU A 243 22.83 -21.87 -16.70
C LEU A 243 23.08 -22.68 -17.98
N THR A 244 22.21 -22.58 -18.97
CA THR A 244 22.33 -23.30 -20.26
C THR A 244 22.86 -22.44 -21.40
N THR A 245 23.24 -21.18 -21.11
CA THR A 245 23.79 -20.24 -22.09
C THR A 245 25.21 -19.88 -21.65
N GLU A 246 26.22 -20.34 -22.39
CA GLU A 246 27.62 -20.23 -21.95
C GLU A 246 28.06 -18.80 -21.66
N SER A 247 27.71 -17.86 -22.54
CA SER A 247 28.02 -16.43 -22.39
C SER A 247 27.33 -15.76 -21.19
N ALA A 248 26.33 -16.39 -20.59
CA ALA A 248 25.59 -15.87 -19.45
C ALA A 248 26.00 -16.53 -18.12
N ARG A 249 26.84 -17.58 -18.15
CA ARG A 249 27.26 -18.29 -16.93
C ARG A 249 28.19 -17.41 -16.08
N PRO A 250 28.11 -17.50 -14.74
CA PRO A 250 29.07 -16.82 -13.89
C PRO A 250 30.47 -17.39 -14.12
N ALA A 251 31.43 -16.52 -14.43
CA ALA A 251 32.81 -16.90 -14.77
C ALA A 251 33.54 -17.60 -13.60
N ASN A 252 33.29 -17.17 -12.36
CA ASN A 252 33.91 -17.73 -11.15
C ASN A 252 33.08 -18.83 -10.49
N GLY A 253 31.97 -19.26 -11.10
CA GLY A 253 31.05 -20.24 -10.53
C GLY A 253 30.14 -19.75 -9.40
N THR A 254 30.37 -18.56 -8.85
CA THR A 254 29.52 -17.91 -7.83
C THR A 254 28.28 -17.30 -8.48
N TRP A 255 27.12 -17.54 -7.89
CA TRP A 255 25.87 -16.92 -8.33
C TRP A 255 25.62 -15.65 -7.52
N LYS A 256 25.55 -14.50 -8.19
CA LYS A 256 25.28 -13.19 -7.57
C LYS A 256 23.88 -12.70 -7.91
N MET A 257 23.14 -12.24 -6.90
CA MET A 257 21.83 -11.61 -7.06
C MET A 257 21.80 -10.23 -6.41
N LEU A 258 21.14 -9.27 -7.06
CA LEU A 258 20.89 -7.94 -6.53
C LEU A 258 19.38 -7.75 -6.31
N ASP A 259 18.96 -7.32 -5.13
CA ASP A 259 17.57 -6.97 -4.85
C ASP A 259 17.45 -5.47 -4.53
N LEU A 260 16.79 -4.73 -5.43
CA LEU A 260 16.53 -3.30 -5.26
C LEU A 260 15.16 -3.10 -4.62
N GLY A 261 15.12 -2.36 -3.51
CA GLY A 261 13.93 -2.26 -2.68
C GLY A 261 13.71 -3.51 -1.83
N ALA A 262 14.80 -4.07 -1.30
CA ALA A 262 14.80 -5.37 -0.62
C ALA A 262 13.91 -5.42 0.63
N GLY A 263 13.55 -4.27 1.21
CA GLY A 263 12.73 -4.14 2.41
C GLY A 263 13.38 -4.82 3.61
N THR A 264 12.90 -6.02 3.95
CA THR A 264 13.49 -6.84 5.03
C THR A 264 14.32 -8.01 4.52
N GLY A 265 14.54 -8.13 3.20
CA GLY A 265 15.26 -9.23 2.55
C GLY A 265 14.55 -10.59 2.56
N HIS A 266 13.35 -10.68 3.15
CA HIS A 266 12.66 -11.96 3.30
C HIS A 266 12.20 -12.57 1.98
N LEU A 267 11.77 -11.72 1.04
CA LEU A 267 11.37 -12.17 -0.30
C LEU A 267 12.56 -12.82 -1.00
N VAL A 268 13.71 -12.12 -1.08
CA VAL A 268 14.91 -12.65 -1.72
C VAL A 268 15.44 -13.90 -1.02
N GLY A 269 15.43 -13.96 0.32
CA GLY A 269 15.82 -15.16 1.07
C GLY A 269 14.96 -16.39 0.77
N GLN A 270 13.63 -16.21 0.61
CA GLN A 270 12.73 -17.30 0.23
C GLN A 270 12.85 -17.66 -1.25
N VAL A 271 13.08 -16.68 -2.12
CA VAL A 271 13.37 -16.91 -3.54
C VAL A 271 14.64 -17.75 -3.71
N CYS A 272 15.71 -17.45 -2.98
CA CYS A 272 16.97 -18.20 -3.02
C CYS A 272 16.76 -19.66 -2.62
N LEU A 273 15.95 -19.90 -1.59
CA LEU A 273 15.54 -21.24 -1.18
C LEU A 273 14.79 -22.00 -2.27
N GLU A 274 13.79 -21.37 -2.89
CA GLU A 274 13.00 -21.97 -3.96
C GLU A 274 13.88 -22.26 -5.21
N LEU A 275 14.80 -21.37 -5.55
CA LEU A 275 15.77 -21.58 -6.63
C LEU A 275 16.68 -22.78 -6.35
N ARG A 276 17.28 -22.87 -5.16
CA ARG A 276 18.14 -24.02 -4.78
C ARG A 276 17.34 -25.31 -4.70
N ARG A 277 16.08 -25.28 -4.27
CA ARG A 277 15.19 -26.46 -4.29
C ARG A 277 14.96 -26.94 -5.71
N ALA A 278 14.62 -26.04 -6.63
CA ALA A 278 14.26 -26.36 -8.00
C ALA A 278 15.45 -26.67 -8.93
N LEU A 279 16.66 -26.18 -8.60
CA LEU A 279 17.86 -26.27 -9.45
C LEU A 279 19.04 -26.89 -8.69
N PRO A 280 19.26 -28.21 -8.82
CA PRO A 280 20.36 -28.92 -8.15
C PRO A 280 21.74 -28.35 -8.45
N THR A 281 21.94 -27.80 -9.65
CA THR A 281 23.19 -27.14 -10.07
C THR A 281 23.53 -25.90 -9.24
N LEU A 282 22.52 -25.15 -8.77
CA LEU A 282 22.74 -24.01 -7.88
C LEU A 282 23.03 -24.45 -6.44
N ARG A 283 22.65 -25.66 -6.02
CA ARG A 283 22.92 -26.14 -4.65
C ARG A 283 24.39 -26.26 -4.33
N LYS A 284 25.23 -26.48 -5.35
CA LYS A 284 26.69 -26.63 -5.21
C LYS A 284 27.46 -25.32 -5.41
N ARG A 285 26.78 -24.23 -5.76
CA ARG A 285 27.40 -22.94 -6.04
C ARG A 285 27.25 -22.00 -4.85
N PRO A 286 28.28 -21.20 -4.51
CA PRO A 286 28.11 -20.07 -3.61
C PRO A 286 27.04 -19.11 -4.16
N LEU A 287 26.23 -18.56 -3.28
CA LEU A 287 25.15 -17.62 -3.61
C LEU A 287 25.34 -16.35 -2.80
N GLU A 288 25.70 -15.28 -3.49
CA GLU A 288 25.91 -13.97 -2.89
C GLU A 288 24.72 -13.08 -3.23
N VAL A 289 24.20 -12.38 -2.23
CA VAL A 289 23.05 -11.50 -2.37
C VAL A 289 23.43 -10.11 -1.89
N SER A 290 23.26 -9.12 -2.75
CA SER A 290 23.36 -7.70 -2.40
C SER A 290 21.94 -7.14 -2.32
N CYS A 291 21.59 -6.56 -1.16
CA CYS A 291 20.30 -5.93 -0.92
C CYS A 291 20.48 -4.42 -0.83
N VAL A 292 19.70 -3.68 -1.61
CA VAL A 292 19.69 -2.22 -1.59
C VAL A 292 18.31 -1.77 -1.14
N ASP A 293 18.25 -0.98 -0.08
CA ASP A 293 17.01 -0.34 0.33
C ASP A 293 17.27 1.07 0.84
N SER A 294 16.27 1.92 0.67
CA SER A 294 16.24 3.27 1.19
C SER A 294 16.19 3.35 2.73
N SER A 295 15.86 2.24 3.38
CA SER A 295 15.77 2.08 4.84
C SER A 295 16.87 1.18 5.39
N GLU A 296 17.33 1.47 6.60
CA GLU A 296 18.31 0.63 7.29
C GLU A 296 17.78 -0.81 7.51
N PRO A 297 18.67 -1.82 7.46
CA PRO A 297 18.28 -3.19 7.70
C PRO A 297 17.68 -3.35 9.11
N SER A 298 16.75 -4.30 9.24
CA SER A 298 16.13 -4.59 10.53
C SER A 298 16.91 -5.70 11.26
N SER A 299 17.67 -5.31 12.27
CA SER A 299 18.41 -6.24 13.12
C SER A 299 17.46 -7.28 13.74
N GLY A 300 17.65 -8.56 13.40
CA GLY A 300 16.81 -9.70 13.81
C GLY A 300 15.80 -10.20 12.77
N ARG A 301 15.53 -9.42 11.71
CA ARG A 301 14.74 -9.85 10.54
C ARG A 301 15.67 -10.12 9.35
N THR A 302 16.62 -9.22 9.11
CA THR A 302 17.59 -9.36 8.01
C THR A 302 18.74 -10.32 8.38
N HIS A 303 19.21 -10.35 9.64
CA HIS A 303 20.32 -11.21 10.07
C HIS A 303 20.03 -12.71 10.07
N GLY A 304 18.75 -13.11 10.07
CA GLY A 304 18.36 -14.53 9.96
C GLY A 304 18.46 -15.09 8.53
N LEU A 305 18.80 -14.25 7.55
CA LEU A 305 18.83 -14.62 6.14
C LEU A 305 20.19 -15.20 5.71
N SER A 306 21.29 -14.82 6.39
CA SER A 306 22.63 -15.37 6.14
C SER A 306 22.82 -16.73 6.82
N GLY A 307 23.45 -17.68 6.12
CA GLY A 307 23.79 -19.01 6.64
C GLY A 307 23.03 -20.19 6.01
N ASN A 308 23.22 -21.38 6.57
CA ASN A 308 22.74 -22.66 5.99
C ASN A 308 21.23 -22.71 5.75
N ALA A 309 20.42 -21.94 6.50
CA ALA A 309 18.97 -21.96 6.41
C ALA A 309 18.42 -21.48 5.06
N HIS A 310 19.10 -20.54 4.39
CA HIS A 310 18.72 -20.02 3.07
C HIS A 310 19.73 -20.37 1.99
N GLY A 311 20.90 -20.88 2.38
CA GLY A 311 21.94 -21.22 1.44
C GLY A 311 22.57 -20.00 0.77
N ILE A 312 22.56 -18.86 1.44
CA ILE A 312 23.22 -17.62 1.02
C ILE A 312 24.60 -17.61 1.69
N SER A 313 25.66 -17.60 0.87
CA SER A 313 27.05 -17.62 1.34
C SER A 313 27.52 -16.23 1.80
N SER A 314 27.04 -15.17 1.14
CA SER A 314 27.29 -13.78 1.55
C SER A 314 26.04 -12.95 1.36
N LEU A 315 25.75 -12.08 2.33
CA LEU A 315 24.64 -11.13 2.29
C LEU A 315 25.18 -9.74 2.60
N GLU A 316 25.14 -8.85 1.62
CA GLU A 316 25.51 -7.46 1.76
C GLU A 316 24.26 -6.58 1.78
N TRP A 317 24.29 -5.52 2.59
CA TRP A 317 23.20 -4.56 2.68
C TRP A 317 23.72 -3.15 2.47
N SER A 318 23.10 -2.41 1.56
CA SER A 318 23.39 -1.00 1.32
C SER A 318 22.14 -0.16 1.57
N THR A 319 22.28 0.87 2.42
CA THR A 319 21.22 1.84 2.67
C THR A 319 21.37 3.00 1.68
N ALA A 320 20.60 2.99 0.59
CA ALA A 320 20.68 4.01 -0.46
C ALA A 320 19.36 4.15 -1.24
N ASP A 321 19.12 5.32 -1.84
CA ASP A 321 18.17 5.43 -2.95
C ASP A 321 18.79 4.70 -4.16
N TYR A 322 18.07 3.72 -4.71
CA TYR A 322 18.59 2.93 -5.84
C TYR A 322 18.91 3.80 -7.05
N ARG A 323 18.24 4.94 -7.22
CA ARG A 323 18.51 5.87 -8.33
C ARG A 323 19.84 6.58 -8.14
N ASP A 324 20.15 7.00 -6.93
CA ASP A 324 21.43 7.63 -6.59
C ASP A 324 22.57 6.61 -6.74
N MET A 325 22.36 5.39 -6.24
CA MET A 325 23.32 4.31 -6.35
C MET A 325 23.61 3.94 -7.82
N LEU A 326 22.60 3.92 -8.67
CA LEU A 326 22.76 3.61 -10.10
C LEU A 326 23.40 4.76 -10.90
N ASP A 327 23.54 5.95 -10.33
CA ASP A 327 24.33 7.03 -10.93
C ASP A 327 25.83 6.89 -10.61
N ASP A 328 26.20 6.11 -9.59
CA ASP A 328 27.59 5.81 -9.22
C ASP A 328 28.17 4.69 -10.09
N GLU A 329 28.84 5.09 -11.19
CA GLU A 329 29.51 4.16 -12.11
C GLU A 329 30.60 3.32 -11.40
N SER A 330 31.24 3.86 -10.35
CA SER A 330 32.26 3.12 -9.60
C SER A 330 31.64 1.98 -8.79
N TRP A 331 30.44 2.18 -8.25
CA TRP A 331 29.68 1.14 -7.56
C TRP A 331 29.24 0.05 -8.54
N ILE A 332 28.71 0.44 -9.72
CA ILE A 332 28.29 -0.50 -10.78
C ILE A 332 29.45 -1.40 -11.21
N GLN A 333 30.63 -0.82 -11.45
CA GLN A 333 31.82 -1.57 -11.87
C GLN A 333 32.36 -2.51 -10.78
N ARG A 334 32.28 -2.10 -9.51
CA ARG A 334 32.84 -2.87 -8.38
C ARG A 334 31.99 -4.07 -7.97
N ASN A 335 30.66 -3.93 -8.02
CA ASN A 335 29.75 -4.92 -7.43
C ASN A 335 29.27 -5.98 -8.44
N GLY A 336 29.27 -5.65 -9.74
CA GLY A 336 28.91 -6.59 -10.80
C GLY A 336 29.97 -7.68 -11.07
N PRO A 337 29.67 -8.63 -11.97
CA PRO A 337 28.39 -8.85 -12.64
C PRO A 337 27.42 -9.70 -11.79
N PHE A 338 26.16 -9.31 -11.75
CA PHE A 338 25.03 -10.05 -11.17
C PHE A 338 24.36 -10.94 -12.23
N GLN A 339 23.93 -12.14 -11.86
CA GLN A 339 23.13 -12.97 -12.79
C GLN A 339 21.69 -12.46 -12.88
N ILE A 340 21.12 -11.99 -11.77
CA ILE A 340 19.74 -11.50 -11.70
C ILE A 340 19.69 -10.27 -10.80
N THR A 341 19.08 -9.20 -11.30
CA THR A 341 18.63 -8.07 -10.48
C THR A 341 17.10 -8.07 -10.36
N THR A 342 16.56 -7.92 -9.15
CA THR A 342 15.12 -7.88 -8.89
C THR A 342 14.64 -6.49 -8.46
N LEU A 343 13.49 -6.06 -8.99
CA LEU A 343 12.73 -4.89 -8.56
C LEU A 343 11.31 -5.34 -8.24
N CYS A 344 11.09 -5.79 -7.00
CA CYS A 344 9.85 -6.46 -6.61
C CYS A 344 8.94 -5.54 -5.78
N ARG A 345 7.90 -4.93 -6.37
CA ARG A 345 7.07 -3.88 -5.72
C ARG A 345 7.92 -2.68 -5.25
N LEU A 346 8.96 -2.35 -6.01
CA LEU A 346 9.73 -1.12 -5.76
C LEU A 346 9.04 0.07 -6.43
N LEU A 347 8.78 -0.04 -7.74
CA LEU A 347 8.25 1.05 -8.56
C LEU A 347 6.79 1.38 -8.21
N ASP A 348 6.03 0.36 -7.82
CA ASP A 348 4.65 0.52 -7.38
C ASP A 348 4.56 1.42 -6.13
N ASN A 349 5.53 1.36 -5.22
CA ASN A 349 5.64 2.28 -4.08
C ASN A 349 5.96 3.72 -4.48
N LEU A 350 6.33 3.98 -5.74
CA LEU A 350 6.58 5.32 -6.29
C LEU A 350 5.46 5.82 -7.20
N SER A 351 4.35 5.08 -7.30
CA SER A 351 3.17 5.47 -8.08
C SER A 351 2.52 6.77 -7.59
N PHE A 352 1.87 7.50 -8.49
CA PHE A 352 1.03 8.65 -8.13
C PHE A 352 -0.34 8.18 -7.66
N PHE A 353 -0.91 8.94 -6.72
CA PHE A 353 -2.26 8.73 -6.21
C PHE A 353 -3.05 10.02 -6.36
N SER A 354 -4.27 9.91 -6.88
CA SER A 354 -5.21 11.02 -7.04
C SER A 354 -6.63 10.57 -6.73
N LEU A 355 -7.54 11.55 -6.65
CA LEU A 355 -8.98 11.34 -6.62
C LEU A 355 -9.56 11.86 -7.93
N GLU A 356 -10.08 10.97 -8.75
CA GLU A 356 -10.58 11.27 -10.10
C GLU A 356 -12.11 11.22 -10.12
N ALA A 357 -12.73 12.17 -10.79
CA ALA A 357 -14.18 12.17 -10.98
C ALA A 357 -14.58 11.11 -12.02
N THR A 358 -15.71 10.43 -11.83
CA THR A 358 -16.11 9.33 -12.72
C THR A 358 -16.23 9.72 -14.20
N ARG A 359 -16.51 10.99 -14.55
CA ARG A 359 -16.53 11.43 -15.96
C ARG A 359 -15.19 11.24 -16.66
N SER A 360 -14.08 11.40 -15.93
CA SER A 360 -12.73 11.31 -16.51
C SER A 360 -12.29 9.86 -16.72
N LEU A 361 -13.08 8.88 -16.27
CA LEU A 361 -12.75 7.45 -16.30
C LEU A 361 -13.31 6.70 -17.51
N GLY A 362 -14.11 7.36 -18.37
CA GLY A 362 -14.65 6.79 -19.61
C GLY A 362 -15.92 5.92 -19.44
N SER A 363 -16.33 5.26 -20.53
CA SER A 363 -17.58 4.48 -20.61
C SER A 363 -17.60 3.17 -19.81
N GLU A 364 -16.46 2.77 -19.20
CA GLU A 364 -16.32 1.54 -18.42
C GLU A 364 -17.13 1.53 -17.10
N PHE A 365 -17.56 2.71 -16.67
CA PHE A 365 -18.55 2.88 -15.64
C PHE A 365 -19.85 3.25 -16.35
N PRO A 366 -20.71 2.26 -16.73
CA PRO A 366 -22.02 2.58 -17.28
C PRO A 366 -22.73 3.53 -16.33
N SER A 367 -23.72 4.29 -16.83
CA SER A 367 -24.52 5.35 -16.19
C SER A 367 -25.31 4.91 -14.94
N LEU A 368 -24.70 4.10 -14.08
CA LEU A 368 -25.10 3.81 -12.73
C LEU A 368 -25.16 5.14 -12.02
N ASN A 369 -26.39 5.56 -11.73
CA ASN A 369 -26.64 6.70 -10.87
C ASN A 369 -25.91 6.44 -9.52
N PRO A 370 -24.80 7.13 -9.23
CA PRO A 370 -24.00 6.86 -8.03
C PRO A 370 -24.82 7.05 -6.75
N CYS A 371 -25.88 7.86 -6.83
CA CYS A 371 -26.81 8.10 -5.74
C CYS A 371 -27.61 6.85 -5.32
N LEU A 372 -27.66 5.78 -6.13
CA LEU A 372 -28.36 4.54 -5.78
C LEU A 372 -27.56 3.62 -4.86
N CYS A 373 -26.22 3.77 -4.83
CA CYS A 373 -25.34 2.96 -3.99
C CYS A 373 -24.82 3.70 -2.74
N LEU A 374 -25.37 4.88 -2.42
CA LEU A 374 -24.92 5.67 -1.28
C LEU A 374 -25.28 4.99 0.05
N PRO A 375 -24.31 4.83 0.98
CA PRO A 375 -24.52 4.09 2.23
C PRO A 375 -25.65 4.65 3.09
N HIS A 376 -25.83 5.97 3.12
CA HIS A 376 -26.88 6.59 3.92
C HIS A 376 -28.30 6.23 3.44
N ARG A 377 -28.46 5.81 2.17
CA ARG A 377 -29.71 5.30 1.58
C ARG A 377 -29.81 3.78 1.68
N CYS A 378 -28.76 3.08 1.21
CA CYS A 378 -28.69 1.62 1.19
C CYS A 378 -28.85 1.00 2.58
N LEU A 379 -28.29 1.64 3.61
CA LEU A 379 -28.29 1.13 4.99
C LEU A 379 -29.36 1.79 5.88
N SER A 380 -30.31 2.52 5.28
CA SER A 380 -31.42 3.11 6.02
C SER A 380 -32.32 2.02 6.65
N PRO A 381 -33.04 2.30 7.76
CA PRO A 381 -33.90 1.31 8.42
C PRO A 381 -34.95 0.69 7.51
N ARG A 382 -35.46 1.46 6.54
CA ARG A 382 -36.45 0.98 5.55
C ARG A 382 -35.84 0.08 4.47
N SER A 383 -34.53 0.19 4.25
CA SER A 383 -33.81 -0.56 3.22
C SER A 383 -33.01 -1.73 3.78
N PHE A 384 -32.73 -1.78 5.08
CA PHE A 384 -31.94 -2.84 5.67
C PHE A 384 -32.80 -4.10 5.94
N PRO A 385 -32.32 -5.32 5.66
CA PRO A 385 -30.97 -5.68 5.21
C PRO A 385 -30.76 -5.70 3.69
N SER A 386 -31.83 -5.74 2.88
CA SER A 386 -31.75 -5.94 1.42
C SER A 386 -30.93 -4.87 0.69
N GLY A 387 -30.86 -3.66 1.24
CA GLY A 387 -30.09 -2.56 0.69
C GLY A 387 -28.57 -2.76 0.76
N ILE A 388 -28.07 -3.73 1.53
CA ILE A 388 -26.64 -4.10 1.51
C ILE A 388 -26.22 -4.55 0.11
N ASP A 389 -27.07 -5.28 -0.62
CA ASP A 389 -26.73 -5.83 -1.94
C ASP A 389 -26.63 -4.74 -3.03
N ARG A 390 -27.11 -3.53 -2.72
CA ARG A 390 -26.96 -2.32 -3.56
C ARG A 390 -25.65 -1.58 -3.31
N LEU A 391 -24.91 -1.88 -2.25
CA LEU A 391 -23.59 -1.30 -2.05
C LEU A 391 -22.62 -1.78 -3.13
N ARG A 392 -21.76 -0.89 -3.58
CA ARG A 392 -20.75 -1.11 -4.62
C ARG A 392 -19.39 -0.74 -4.06
N VAL A 393 -18.76 -1.68 -3.38
CA VAL A 393 -17.40 -1.55 -2.83
C VAL A 393 -16.50 -2.63 -3.41
N GLY A 394 -15.87 -2.34 -4.56
CA GLY A 394 -14.93 -3.24 -5.21
C GLY A 394 -13.48 -3.02 -4.76
N THR A 395 -12.76 -4.13 -4.53
CA THR A 395 -11.31 -4.12 -4.23
C THR A 395 -10.44 -4.52 -5.43
N ALA A 396 -11.07 -5.01 -6.51
CA ALA A 396 -10.42 -5.29 -7.77
C ALA A 396 -10.16 -3.98 -8.52
N LYS A 397 -8.92 -3.75 -8.94
CA LYS A 397 -8.54 -2.59 -9.75
C LYS A 397 -9.13 -2.69 -11.15
N ARG A 398 -9.50 -1.57 -11.75
CA ARG A 398 -9.86 -1.44 -13.18
C ARG A 398 -8.91 -0.48 -13.85
N ALA A 399 -8.42 -0.82 -15.04
CA ALA A 399 -7.59 0.07 -15.83
C ALA A 399 -8.49 1.11 -16.51
N THR A 400 -8.02 2.36 -16.58
CA THR A 400 -8.70 3.48 -17.24
C THR A 400 -7.62 4.35 -17.90
N PRO A 401 -7.97 5.27 -18.81
CA PRO A 401 -7.02 6.22 -19.36
C PRO A 401 -6.30 7.06 -18.28
N ALA A 402 -6.99 7.34 -17.17
CA ALA A 402 -6.46 8.08 -16.04
C ALA A 402 -5.57 7.22 -15.12
N GLY A 403 -5.47 5.90 -15.30
CA GLY A 403 -4.72 4.99 -14.43
C GLY A 403 -5.57 3.82 -13.91
N LYS A 404 -5.13 3.20 -12.81
CA LYS A 404 -5.84 2.09 -12.17
C LYS A 404 -6.74 2.59 -11.05
N VAL A 405 -8.05 2.45 -11.21
CA VAL A 405 -9.04 2.89 -10.23
C VAL A 405 -9.55 1.73 -9.38
N MET A 406 -9.92 2.01 -8.13
CA MET A 406 -10.67 1.07 -7.30
C MET A 406 -12.15 1.46 -7.30
N PRO A 407 -13.06 0.64 -7.85
CA PRO A 407 -14.45 0.99 -8.07
C PRO A 407 -15.26 0.88 -6.76
N GLN A 408 -15.03 1.85 -5.88
CA GLN A 408 -15.70 1.97 -4.58
C GLN A 408 -16.79 3.03 -4.65
N LEU A 409 -17.76 2.84 -5.53
CA LEU A 409 -18.81 3.83 -5.83
C LEU A 409 -19.63 4.22 -4.60
N SER A 410 -19.85 3.29 -3.66
CA SER A 410 -20.50 3.61 -2.38
C SER A 410 -19.70 4.56 -1.48
N LEU A 411 -18.43 4.79 -1.77
CA LEU A 411 -17.56 5.74 -1.07
C LEU A 411 -17.33 7.02 -1.89
N GLY A 412 -18.04 7.22 -3.00
CA GLY A 412 -17.87 8.39 -3.88
C GLY A 412 -17.99 9.73 -3.15
N GLU A 413 -19.02 9.88 -2.33
CA GLU A 413 -19.22 11.10 -1.51
C GLU A 413 -18.11 11.29 -0.46
N PHE A 414 -17.60 10.19 0.10
CA PHE A 414 -16.46 10.24 1.04
C PHE A 414 -15.17 10.68 0.34
N PHE A 415 -14.91 10.18 -0.86
CA PHE A 415 -13.74 10.61 -1.64
C PHE A 415 -13.90 12.02 -2.18
N ALA A 416 -15.09 12.46 -2.58
CA ALA A 416 -15.35 13.84 -2.96
C ALA A 416 -15.05 14.79 -1.78
N ALA A 417 -15.52 14.43 -0.58
CA ALA A 417 -15.21 15.16 0.64
C ALA A 417 -13.71 15.15 0.99
N MET A 418 -13.04 14.02 0.82
CA MET A 418 -11.59 13.94 0.98
C MET A 418 -10.87 14.86 -0.02
N ASN A 419 -11.31 14.90 -1.28
CA ASN A 419 -10.70 15.72 -2.31
C ASN A 419 -10.87 17.21 -2.01
N ALA A 420 -12.09 17.61 -1.62
CA ALA A 420 -12.39 18.99 -1.23
C ALA A 420 -11.53 19.44 -0.05
N VAL A 421 -11.32 18.58 0.95
CA VAL A 421 -10.48 18.88 2.10
C VAL A 421 -8.99 18.87 1.75
N TRP A 422 -8.55 17.93 0.90
CA TRP A 422 -7.16 17.82 0.47
C TRP A 422 -6.72 19.03 -0.35
N LEU A 423 -7.52 19.42 -1.34
CA LEU A 423 -7.25 20.55 -2.22
C LEU A 423 -7.75 21.89 -1.68
N ASN A 424 -8.37 21.87 -0.49
CA ASN A 424 -9.03 23.01 0.13
C ASN A 424 -9.99 23.74 -0.83
N ASP A 425 -10.78 22.97 -1.57
CA ASP A 425 -11.67 23.45 -2.63
C ASP A 425 -13.08 22.82 -2.49
N PRO A 426 -14.09 23.59 -2.06
CA PRO A 426 -15.45 23.08 -1.86
C PRO A 426 -16.15 22.72 -3.17
N ARG A 427 -15.64 23.11 -4.35
CA ARG A 427 -16.27 22.82 -5.65
C ARG A 427 -16.42 21.33 -5.89
N TYR A 428 -15.49 20.51 -5.39
CA TYR A 428 -15.56 19.05 -5.46
C TYR A 428 -16.75 18.43 -4.72
N LEU A 429 -17.42 19.19 -3.84
CA LEU A 429 -18.64 18.73 -3.16
C LEU A 429 -19.93 19.09 -3.91
N ILE A 430 -19.86 20.07 -4.82
CA ILE A 430 -21.00 20.55 -5.61
C ILE A 430 -21.19 19.66 -6.83
N GLU A 431 -20.08 19.15 -7.39
CA GLU A 431 -20.12 18.20 -8.50
C GLU A 431 -20.90 16.95 -8.09
N ARG A 432 -21.92 16.57 -8.88
CA ARG A 432 -22.74 15.36 -8.63
C ARG A 432 -22.03 14.06 -8.99
N GLU A 433 -20.75 14.14 -9.30
CA GLU A 433 -19.95 13.03 -9.77
C GLU A 433 -19.35 12.25 -8.61
N CYS A 434 -19.08 10.97 -8.84
CA CYS A 434 -18.42 10.13 -7.86
C CYS A 434 -16.91 10.36 -8.00
N SER A 435 -16.22 10.70 -6.91
CA SER A 435 -14.76 10.67 -6.89
C SER A 435 -14.27 9.27 -6.55
N LEU A 436 -13.29 8.78 -7.29
CA LEU A 436 -12.68 7.46 -7.08
C LEU A 436 -11.17 7.60 -6.93
N PRO A 437 -10.56 6.78 -6.06
CA PRO A 437 -9.11 6.73 -5.90
C PRO A 437 -8.48 6.12 -7.15
N CYS A 438 -7.59 6.88 -7.76
CA CYS A 438 -6.81 6.47 -8.91
C CYS A 438 -5.33 6.32 -8.52
N ARG A 439 -4.70 5.29 -9.08
CA ARG A 439 -3.26 5.04 -8.97
C ARG A 439 -2.65 5.01 -10.36
N ARG A 440 -1.60 5.80 -10.58
CA ARG A 440 -0.86 5.84 -11.85
C ARG A 440 0.59 5.44 -11.63
N PHE A 441 1.13 4.69 -12.59
CA PHE A 441 2.57 4.48 -12.64
C PHE A 441 3.30 5.81 -12.73
N ASN A 442 4.47 5.90 -12.10
CA ASN A 442 5.34 7.06 -12.16
C ASN A 442 6.54 6.77 -13.06
N PRO A 443 6.58 7.29 -14.30
CA PRO A 443 7.69 7.07 -15.22
C PRO A 443 9.06 7.50 -14.65
N ALA A 444 9.09 8.54 -13.81
CA ALA A 444 10.32 9.00 -13.18
C ALA A 444 10.93 7.98 -12.20
N SER A 445 10.21 6.91 -11.84
CA SER A 445 10.79 5.79 -11.09
C SER A 445 11.74 4.92 -11.93
N LEU A 446 11.68 5.01 -13.27
CA LEU A 446 12.62 4.32 -14.18
C LEU A 446 13.79 5.21 -14.63
N ILE A 447 13.90 6.40 -14.06
CA ILE A 447 14.92 7.39 -14.39
C ILE A 447 15.73 7.69 -13.12
N THR A 448 17.05 7.69 -13.23
CA THR A 448 17.97 8.05 -12.14
C THR A 448 17.97 9.56 -11.89
N ARG A 449 18.65 10.05 -10.84
CA ARG A 449 18.68 11.49 -10.57
C ARG A 449 19.51 12.26 -11.59
N ALA A 450 20.51 11.63 -12.19
CA ALA A 450 21.25 12.17 -13.33
C ALA A 450 20.52 12.03 -14.67
N GLY A 451 19.24 11.60 -14.68
CA GLY A 451 18.43 11.50 -15.90
C GLY A 451 18.71 10.26 -16.75
N LYS A 452 19.46 9.28 -16.24
CA LYS A 452 19.77 8.03 -16.96
C LYS A 452 18.63 7.01 -16.79
N SER A 453 18.49 6.05 -17.71
CA SER A 453 17.56 4.95 -17.49
C SER A 453 18.07 3.99 -16.41
N VAL A 454 17.23 3.72 -15.41
CA VAL A 454 17.43 2.68 -14.38
C VAL A 454 17.68 1.31 -15.02
N ILE A 455 16.86 0.93 -16.02
CA ILE A 455 17.00 -0.33 -16.75
C ILE A 455 18.37 -0.40 -17.43
N ALA A 456 18.77 0.64 -18.16
CA ALA A 456 20.07 0.67 -18.84
C ALA A 456 21.24 0.57 -17.85
N GLN A 457 21.20 1.28 -16.72
CA GLN A 457 22.26 1.21 -15.69
C GLN A 457 22.36 -0.18 -15.09
N ILE A 458 21.24 -0.84 -14.80
CA ILE A 458 21.26 -2.20 -14.25
C ILE A 458 21.82 -3.20 -15.27
N LEU A 459 21.48 -3.07 -16.56
CA LEU A 459 22.00 -3.96 -17.61
C LEU A 459 23.52 -3.89 -17.78
N LYS A 460 24.18 -2.80 -17.38
CA LYS A 460 25.66 -2.71 -17.35
C LYS A 460 26.30 -3.69 -16.36
N MET A 461 25.59 -4.05 -15.29
CA MET A 461 26.11 -4.91 -14.22
C MET A 461 25.33 -6.21 -14.03
N ALA A 462 24.26 -6.45 -14.80
CA ALA A 462 23.40 -7.60 -14.61
C ALA A 462 23.07 -8.31 -15.93
N THR A 463 23.09 -9.64 -15.90
CA THR A 463 22.70 -10.48 -17.04
C THR A 463 21.20 -10.38 -17.36
N ALA A 464 20.36 -10.21 -16.33
CA ALA A 464 18.92 -10.08 -16.48
C ALA A 464 18.29 -9.25 -15.36
N ILE A 465 17.21 -8.56 -15.69
CA ILE A 465 16.39 -7.78 -14.76
C ILE A 465 15.03 -8.45 -14.64
N VAL A 466 14.55 -8.60 -13.41
CA VAL A 466 13.22 -9.09 -13.10
C VAL A 466 12.44 -7.97 -12.42
N ILE A 467 11.35 -7.53 -13.04
CA ILE A 467 10.47 -6.49 -12.49
C ILE A 467 9.12 -7.11 -12.15
N GLU A 468 8.70 -7.01 -10.90
CA GLU A 468 7.32 -7.24 -10.50
C GLU A 468 6.68 -5.91 -10.09
N ASP A 469 5.67 -5.48 -10.83
CA ASP A 469 5.03 -4.19 -10.59
C ASP A 469 3.50 -4.24 -10.74
N LEU A 470 2.78 -3.37 -10.03
CA LEU A 470 1.33 -3.31 -10.15
C LEU A 470 0.83 -2.38 -11.23
N ASP A 471 1.62 -1.40 -11.65
CA ASP A 471 1.15 -0.25 -12.41
C ASP A 471 1.98 0.00 -13.68
N LEU A 472 3.21 -0.52 -13.79
CA LEU A 472 4.03 -0.53 -15.02
C LEU A 472 3.36 -1.41 -16.09
N THR A 473 2.64 -0.81 -17.03
CA THR A 473 2.01 -1.56 -18.13
C THR A 473 3.05 -1.89 -19.22
N PRO A 474 2.76 -2.87 -20.10
CA PRO A 474 3.63 -3.17 -21.24
C PRO A 474 3.94 -1.96 -22.11
N GLU A 475 2.95 -1.10 -22.36
CA GLU A 475 3.07 0.10 -23.20
C GLU A 475 4.04 1.11 -22.58
N VAL A 476 3.94 1.34 -21.27
CA VAL A 476 4.85 2.24 -20.55
C VAL A 476 6.28 1.69 -20.59
N LEU A 477 6.47 0.38 -20.41
CA LEU A 477 7.79 -0.24 -20.51
C LEU A 477 8.37 -0.10 -21.93
N LYS A 478 7.57 -0.37 -22.98
CA LYS A 478 8.00 -0.20 -24.39
C LYS A 478 8.42 1.24 -24.68
N GLN A 479 7.60 2.21 -24.28
CA GLN A 479 7.90 3.63 -24.43
C GLN A 479 9.21 4.01 -23.74
N HIS A 480 9.43 3.51 -22.52
CA HIS A 480 10.67 3.76 -21.78
C HIS A 480 11.90 3.17 -22.51
N LEU A 481 11.82 1.92 -22.98
CA LEU A 481 12.92 1.28 -23.73
C LEU A 481 13.25 2.05 -25.02
N GLN A 482 12.22 2.50 -25.76
CA GLN A 482 12.37 3.30 -26.97
C GLN A 482 12.97 4.67 -26.68
N GLN A 483 12.46 5.38 -25.67
CA GLN A 483 12.91 6.72 -25.29
C GLN A 483 14.42 6.75 -24.96
N PHE A 484 14.93 5.69 -24.34
CA PHE A 484 16.33 5.59 -23.92
C PHE A 484 17.21 4.77 -24.87
N GLY A 485 16.70 4.39 -26.06
CA GLY A 485 17.48 3.67 -27.07
C GLY A 485 18.01 2.31 -26.59
N ILE A 486 17.23 1.58 -25.78
CA ILE A 486 17.62 0.28 -25.22
C ILE A 486 17.16 -0.83 -26.16
N ASP A 487 17.82 -0.94 -27.32
CA ASP A 487 17.46 -1.81 -28.45
C ASP A 487 18.12 -3.20 -28.43
N GLN A 488 19.23 -3.36 -27.71
CA GLN A 488 19.99 -4.61 -27.62
C GLN A 488 19.42 -5.64 -26.62
N VAL A 489 18.18 -5.44 -26.15
CA VAL A 489 17.52 -6.33 -25.17
C VAL A 489 16.14 -6.74 -25.63
N ALA A 490 15.64 -7.83 -25.05
CA ALA A 490 14.27 -8.24 -25.20
C ALA A 490 13.58 -8.23 -23.83
N ALA A 491 12.38 -7.65 -23.78
CA ALA A 491 11.50 -7.69 -22.62
C ALA A 491 10.44 -8.77 -22.80
N VAL A 492 10.33 -9.68 -21.84
CA VAL A 492 9.33 -10.76 -21.80
C VAL A 492 8.36 -10.47 -20.69
N HIS A 493 7.09 -10.26 -21.04
CA HIS A 493 5.98 -10.17 -20.12
C HIS A 493 5.39 -11.56 -19.89
N PHE A 494 5.41 -12.03 -18.64
CA PHE A 494 4.85 -13.33 -18.28
C PHE A 494 3.32 -13.22 -18.18
N THR A 495 2.66 -13.64 -19.26
CA THR A 495 1.20 -13.70 -19.44
C THR A 495 0.79 -15.07 -19.97
N HIS A 496 -0.49 -15.41 -19.83
CA HIS A 496 -1.10 -16.63 -20.39
C HIS A 496 -0.44 -17.96 -19.97
N ASP A 497 0.24 -17.97 -18.82
CA ASP A 497 0.97 -19.13 -18.29
C ASP A 497 0.16 -19.92 -17.24
N GLY A 498 -1.15 -19.71 -17.21
CA GLY A 498 -2.07 -20.33 -16.25
C GLY A 498 -2.05 -19.71 -14.85
N PHE A 499 -1.24 -18.66 -14.63
CA PHE A 499 -1.21 -17.91 -13.37
C PHE A 499 -1.92 -16.56 -13.52
N SER A 500 -3.02 -16.36 -12.77
CA SER A 500 -3.62 -15.05 -12.63
C SER A 500 -2.95 -14.30 -11.49
N THR A 501 -2.30 -13.18 -11.81
CA THR A 501 -1.67 -12.29 -10.83
C THR A 501 -2.10 -10.86 -11.12
N GLU A 502 -2.23 -10.05 -10.07
CA GLU A 502 -2.57 -8.63 -10.23
C GLU A 502 -1.39 -7.77 -10.68
N GLY A 503 -0.16 -8.26 -10.48
CA GLY A 503 1.06 -7.59 -10.93
C GLY A 503 1.50 -8.07 -12.30
N TYR A 504 2.13 -7.18 -13.04
CA TYR A 504 2.91 -7.48 -14.22
C TYR A 504 4.27 -8.03 -13.81
N HIS A 505 4.75 -9.01 -14.56
CA HIS A 505 6.03 -9.67 -14.31
C HIS A 505 6.85 -9.63 -15.59
N TYR A 506 7.99 -8.95 -15.54
CA TYR A 506 8.85 -8.77 -16.69
C TYR A 506 10.22 -9.41 -16.44
N VAL A 507 10.79 -9.96 -17.51
CA VAL A 507 12.23 -10.19 -17.61
C VAL A 507 12.78 -9.34 -18.74
N ILE A 508 13.83 -8.58 -18.47
CA ILE A 508 14.57 -7.81 -19.46
C ILE A 508 15.99 -8.38 -19.52
N ALA A 509 16.39 -8.91 -20.67
CA ALA A 509 17.68 -9.58 -20.85
C ALA A 509 18.12 -9.56 -22.32
N ALA A 510 19.33 -10.02 -22.59
CA ALA A 510 19.80 -10.26 -23.95
C ALA A 510 18.81 -11.15 -24.74
N PRO A 511 18.62 -10.93 -26.06
CA PRO A 511 17.66 -11.67 -26.87
C PRO A 511 17.80 -13.19 -26.75
N ILE A 512 19.02 -13.72 -26.72
CA ILE A 512 19.30 -15.16 -26.60
C ILE A 512 18.70 -15.79 -25.33
N LEU A 513 18.69 -15.05 -24.20
CA LEU A 513 18.08 -15.49 -22.96
C LEU A 513 16.56 -15.37 -23.03
N ALA A 514 16.06 -14.23 -23.49
CA ALA A 514 14.62 -13.98 -23.64
C ALA A 514 13.94 -15.00 -24.55
N HIS A 515 14.63 -15.50 -25.57
CA HIS A 515 14.10 -16.52 -26.48
C HIS A 515 13.79 -17.86 -25.80
N ARG A 516 14.43 -18.14 -24.66
CA ARG A 516 14.22 -19.36 -23.87
C ARG A 516 13.08 -19.22 -22.86
N LEU A 517 12.51 -18.02 -22.70
CA LEU A 517 11.44 -17.74 -21.76
C LEU A 517 10.08 -17.79 -22.45
N LYS A 518 9.08 -18.30 -21.73
CA LYS A 518 7.69 -18.31 -22.18
C LYS A 518 7.00 -17.03 -21.70
N GLY A 519 6.35 -16.31 -22.60
CA GLY A 519 5.60 -15.09 -22.32
C GLY A 519 5.39 -14.25 -23.59
N THR A 520 4.66 -13.16 -23.47
CA THR A 520 4.52 -12.17 -24.55
C THR A 520 5.80 -11.34 -24.63
N ARG A 521 6.42 -11.31 -25.81
CA ARG A 521 7.56 -10.42 -26.09
C ARG A 521 7.03 -9.01 -26.38
N LEU A 522 7.67 -8.01 -25.78
CA LEU A 522 7.26 -6.61 -25.87
C LEU A 522 7.99 -5.89 -26.99
#